data_AF-X1DN99-F1
#
_entry.id   AF-X1DN99-F1
#
_cell.length_a   1.000
_cell.length_b   1.000
_cell.length_c   1.000
_cell.angle_alpha   90.00
_cell.angle_beta   90.00
_cell.angle_gamma   90.00
#
_symmetry.space_group_name_H-M   'P 1'
#
loop_
_entity.id
_entity.type
_entity.pdbx_description
1 polymer ?
#
loop_
_entity_poly.entity_id
_entity_poly.type
_entity_poly.pdbx_seq_one_letter_code
_entity_poly.pdbx_strand_id
1 'polypeptide(L)'
;MITSDAGDQHGVVARMAEEIQMWGLDLVILGNIKGFLNRYATILSMVGEAAKRYLNVVQCVAYTDGTKLNFEQALLANGFGMLPWTRGMLGPRCEDVNEIFDKFDFGTLEAMKRTGCVDYILGAKP
;
A
#
# COMPACT_ATOMS: atom_id res chain seq x y z
N MET A 1 19.34 0.96 -12.65
CA MET A 1 18.25 0.47 -11.78
C MET A 1 18.84 0.26 -10.40
N ILE A 2 18.57 1.16 -9.46
CA ILE A 2 19.03 1.02 -8.06
C ILE A 2 18.00 0.13 -7.39
N THR A 3 18.38 -1.10 -7.05
CA THR A 3 17.52 -2.07 -6.36
C THR A 3 17.37 -1.62 -4.90
N SER A 4 16.20 -1.08 -4.57
CA SER A 4 15.79 -0.99 -3.17
C SER A 4 15.55 -2.42 -2.69
N ASP A 5 16.44 -2.89 -1.83
CA ASP A 5 16.55 -4.26 -1.33
C ASP A 5 15.19 -4.92 -0.99
N ALA A 6 15.11 -6.23 -1.30
CA ALA A 6 13.97 -7.13 -1.10
C ALA A 6 13.54 -7.32 0.36
N GLY A 7 14.06 -6.50 1.28
CA GLY A 7 13.73 -6.50 2.70
C GLY A 7 12.57 -5.57 3.10
N ASP A 8 12.18 -4.61 2.24
CA ASP A 8 11.04 -3.73 2.51
C ASP A 8 9.87 -4.02 1.55
N GLN A 9 8.63 -3.77 2.00
CA GLN A 9 7.41 -4.28 1.34
C GLN A 9 7.32 -3.93 -0.15
N HIS A 10 7.78 -2.75 -0.56
CA HIS A 10 7.74 -2.32 -1.96
C HIS A 10 8.70 -3.10 -2.86
N GLY A 11 9.84 -3.57 -2.36
CA GLY A 11 10.78 -4.37 -3.15
C GLY A 11 10.23 -5.76 -3.49
N VAL A 12 9.50 -6.36 -2.55
CA VAL A 12 8.82 -7.66 -2.74
C VAL A 12 7.66 -7.51 -3.73
N VAL A 13 6.82 -6.48 -3.56
CA VAL A 13 5.70 -6.21 -4.47
C VAL A 13 6.21 -5.92 -5.88
N ALA A 14 7.30 -5.17 -6.02
CA ALA A 14 7.88 -4.87 -7.33
C ALA A 14 8.37 -6.15 -8.05
N ARG A 15 9.07 -7.04 -7.33
CA ARG A 15 9.52 -8.31 -7.91
C ARG A 15 8.36 -9.20 -8.35
N MET A 16 7.31 -9.30 -7.52
CA MET A 16 6.11 -10.07 -7.86
C MET A 16 5.38 -9.46 -9.06
N ALA A 17 5.31 -8.14 -9.13
CA ALA A 17 4.73 -7.43 -10.26
C ALA A 17 5.49 -7.69 -11.57
N GLU A 18 6.83 -7.66 -11.55
CA GLU A 18 7.66 -8.01 -12.70
C GLU A 18 7.44 -9.46 -13.15
N GLU A 19 7.35 -10.41 -12.22
CA GLU A 19 7.08 -11.82 -12.54
C GLU A 19 5.70 -12.03 -13.19
N ILE A 20 4.66 -11.39 -12.65
CA ILE A 20 3.29 -11.45 -13.21
C ILE A 20 3.24 -10.86 -14.62
N GLN A 21 3.93 -9.74 -14.86
CA GLN A 21 4.06 -9.16 -16.19
C GLN A 21 4.80 -10.08 -17.16
N MET A 22 5.85 -10.78 -16.70
CA MET A 22 6.55 -11.77 -17.51
C MET A 22 5.66 -12.95 -17.91
N TRP A 23 4.67 -13.30 -17.11
CA TRP A 23 3.65 -14.30 -17.47
C TRP A 23 2.61 -13.77 -18.49
N GLY A 24 2.67 -12.49 -18.86
CA GLY A 24 1.75 -11.86 -19.79
C GLY A 24 0.42 -11.44 -19.17
N LEU A 25 0.36 -11.32 -17.84
CA LEU A 25 -0.82 -10.85 -17.12
C LEU A 25 -0.76 -9.34 -16.90
N ASP A 26 -1.91 -8.69 -16.98
CA ASP A 26 -2.05 -7.27 -16.70
C ASP A 26 -2.15 -6.99 -15.20
N LEU A 27 -1.39 -6.00 -14.74
CA LEU A 27 -1.42 -5.55 -13.35
C LEU A 27 -2.56 -4.56 -13.14
N VAL A 28 -3.62 -4.99 -12.45
CA VAL A 28 -4.80 -4.15 -12.23
C VAL A 28 -4.64 -3.27 -10.99
N ILE A 29 -4.23 -3.86 -9.87
CA ILE A 29 -3.95 -3.16 -8.61
C ILE A 29 -2.65 -3.70 -8.02
N LEU A 30 -1.75 -2.78 -7.63
CA LEU A 30 -0.62 -3.08 -6.75
C LEU A 30 -0.88 -2.45 -5.39
N GLY A 31 -0.68 -3.20 -4.31
CA GLY A 31 -1.02 -2.67 -3.01
C GLY A 31 -0.64 -3.58 -1.85
N ASN A 32 -0.83 -3.05 -0.65
CA ASN A 32 -0.45 -3.71 0.59
C ASN A 32 -1.66 -3.88 1.51
N ILE A 33 -1.54 -4.79 2.48
CA ILE A 33 -2.53 -4.96 3.55
C ILE A 33 -2.03 -4.25 4.81
N LYS A 34 -2.88 -3.41 5.41
CA LYS A 34 -2.55 -2.68 6.63
C LYS A 34 -3.53 -3.00 7.75
N GLY A 35 -3.02 -3.51 8.87
CA GLY A 35 -3.87 -3.85 10.03
C GLY A 35 -4.42 -2.64 10.80
N PHE A 36 -3.68 -1.52 10.82
CA PHE A 36 -4.05 -0.36 11.64
C PHE A 36 -3.61 0.95 10.98
N LEU A 37 -4.48 1.96 10.97
CA LEU A 37 -4.19 3.30 10.48
C LEU A 37 -4.89 4.34 11.36
N ASN A 38 -4.12 5.30 11.87
CA ASN A 38 -4.62 6.49 12.53
C ASN A 38 -3.90 7.73 11.99
N ARG A 39 -4.54 8.43 11.05
CA ARG A 39 -4.00 9.61 10.35
C ARG A 39 -3.66 10.79 11.27
N TYR A 40 -4.17 10.79 12.50
CA TYR A 40 -3.94 11.86 13.49
C TYR A 40 -3.00 11.41 14.61
N ALA A 41 -2.23 10.34 14.40
CA ALA A 41 -1.22 9.92 15.37
C ALA A 41 -0.19 11.03 15.59
N THR A 42 0.03 11.35 16.86
CA THR A 42 1.06 12.30 17.30
C THR A 42 2.13 11.55 18.09
N ILE A 43 3.30 12.16 18.24
CA ILE A 43 4.40 11.62 19.05
C ILE A 43 3.88 11.25 20.45
N LEU A 44 3.15 12.16 21.11
CA LEU A 44 2.57 11.94 22.44
C LEU A 44 1.65 10.72 22.50
N SER A 45 0.76 10.57 21.51
CA SER A 45 -0.15 9.43 21.46
C SER A 45 0.55 8.08 21.26
N MET A 46 1.73 8.07 20.62
CA MET A 46 2.43 6.85 20.23
C MET A 46 3.59 6.47 21.15
N VAL A 47 4.02 7.31 22.10
CA VAL A 47 5.15 7.01 23.00
C VAL A 47 5.00 5.63 23.68
N GLY A 48 3.81 5.36 24.22
CA GLY A 48 3.53 4.10 24.91
C GLY A 48 3.57 2.89 23.98
N GLU A 49 3.06 3.02 22.76
CA GLU A 49 3.04 1.92 21.79
C GLU A 49 4.44 1.68 21.20
N ALA A 50 5.20 2.75 20.94
CA ALA A 50 6.58 2.69 20.50
C ALA A 50 7.46 1.97 21.53
N ALA A 51 7.29 2.27 22.82
CA ALA A 51 8.01 1.61 23.91
C ALA A 51 7.70 0.10 23.99
N LYS A 52 6.41 -0.28 23.89
CA LYS A 52 5.99 -1.70 23.89
C LYS A 52 6.57 -2.49 22.71
N ARG A 53 6.70 -1.84 21.55
CA ARG A 53 7.21 -2.45 20.32
C ARG A 53 8.71 -2.29 20.11
N TYR A 54 9.41 -1.66 21.06
CA TYR A 54 10.83 -1.34 20.97
C TYR A 54 11.20 -0.55 19.69
N LEU A 55 10.33 0.36 19.27
CA LEU A 55 10.48 1.20 18.08
C LEU A 55 10.85 2.64 18.45
N ASN A 56 11.54 3.34 17.54
CA ASN A 56 11.65 4.79 17.62
C ASN A 56 10.23 5.40 17.50
N VAL A 57 9.89 6.37 18.35
CA VAL A 57 8.55 6.97 18.35
C VAL A 57 8.18 7.63 17.03
N VAL A 58 9.14 8.24 16.32
CA VAL A 58 8.91 8.85 15.00
C VAL A 58 8.58 7.77 13.97
N GLN A 59 9.28 6.64 14.00
CA GLN A 59 8.97 5.50 13.15
C GLN A 59 7.58 4.93 13.46
N CYS A 60 7.24 4.78 14.75
CA CYS A 60 5.94 4.31 15.20
C CYS A 60 4.80 5.23 14.72
N VAL A 61 4.99 6.55 14.78
CA VAL A 61 4.04 7.53 14.22
C VAL A 61 3.92 7.35 12.71
N ALA A 62 5.03 7.30 11.97
CA ALA A 62 5.03 7.17 10.50
C ALA A 62 4.39 5.86 10.00
N TYR A 63 4.46 4.79 10.80
CA TYR A 63 3.78 3.53 10.51
C TYR A 63 2.29 3.62 10.79
N THR A 64 1.91 4.38 11.80
CA THR A 64 0.53 4.51 12.25
C THR A 64 -0.28 5.50 11.41
N ASP A 65 0.31 6.64 11.05
CA ASP A 65 -0.37 7.72 10.32
C ASP A 65 -0.53 7.45 8.82
N GLY A 66 0.25 6.51 8.28
CA GLY A 66 0.25 6.19 6.85
C GLY A 66 1.37 6.85 6.06
N THR A 67 2.26 7.62 6.68
CA THR A 67 3.38 8.27 6.00
C THR A 67 4.26 7.25 5.28
N LYS A 68 4.68 6.18 5.96
CA LYS A 68 5.49 5.12 5.32
C LYS A 68 4.78 4.49 4.13
N LEU A 69 3.50 4.14 4.32
CA LEU A 69 2.65 3.54 3.29
C LEU A 69 2.56 4.43 2.06
N ASN A 70 2.34 5.74 2.23
CA ASN A 70 2.26 6.68 1.12
C ASN A 70 3.58 6.76 0.33
N PHE A 71 4.72 6.71 1.02
CA PHE A 71 6.03 6.67 0.35
C PHE A 71 6.21 5.40 -0.48
N GLU A 72 5.92 4.23 0.09
CA GLU A 72 6.03 2.94 -0.62
C GLU A 72 5.12 2.89 -1.86
N GLN A 73 3.87 3.34 -1.73
CA GLN A 73 2.91 3.32 -2.84
C GLN A 73 3.28 4.35 -3.92
N ALA A 74 3.88 5.49 -3.55
CA ALA A 74 4.42 6.43 -4.52
C ALA A 74 5.61 5.86 -5.31
N LEU A 75 6.47 5.06 -4.66
CA LEU A 75 7.57 4.36 -5.34
C LEU A 75 7.03 3.33 -6.34
N LEU A 76 6.04 2.52 -5.95
CA LEU A 76 5.38 1.57 -6.84
C LEU A 76 4.70 2.28 -8.02
N ALA A 77 3.95 3.35 -7.75
CA ALA A 77 3.31 4.15 -8.78
C ALA A 77 4.31 4.63 -9.84
N ASN A 78 5.43 5.21 -9.39
CA ASN A 78 6.48 5.70 -10.29
C ASN A 78 7.19 4.57 -11.03
N GLY A 79 7.41 3.42 -10.39
CA GLY A 79 8.08 2.27 -10.99
C GLY A 79 7.27 1.57 -12.08
N PHE A 80 5.95 1.47 -11.90
CA PHE A 80 5.05 0.76 -12.81
C PHE A 80 4.19 1.67 -13.69
N GLY A 81 4.41 2.99 -13.64
CA GLY A 81 3.62 3.97 -14.40
C GLY A 81 2.15 4.01 -14.00
N MET A 82 1.86 3.70 -12.74
CA MET A 82 0.51 3.67 -12.17
C MET A 82 0.21 4.95 -11.40
N LEU A 83 -1.06 5.15 -11.05
CA LEU A 83 -1.49 6.25 -10.19
C LEU A 83 -2.35 5.73 -9.04
N PRO A 84 -2.40 6.42 -7.90
CA PRO A 84 -3.32 6.04 -6.84
C PRO A 84 -4.78 6.26 -7.30
N TRP A 85 -5.70 5.49 -6.73
CA TRP A 85 -7.13 5.63 -7.02
C TRP A 85 -7.61 7.06 -6.82
N THR A 86 -7.24 7.64 -5.68
CA THR A 86 -7.45 9.04 -5.31
C THR A 86 -6.26 9.52 -4.48
N ARG A 87 -6.17 10.83 -4.20
CA ARG A 87 -5.13 11.37 -3.33
C ARG A 87 -5.23 10.74 -1.93
N GLY A 88 -4.16 10.07 -1.51
CA GLY A 88 -4.11 9.34 -0.24
C GLY A 88 -4.67 7.91 -0.30
N MET A 89 -4.97 7.42 -1.51
CA MET A 89 -5.52 6.09 -1.79
C MET A 89 -6.91 5.85 -1.17
N LEU A 90 -7.66 4.89 -1.73
CA LEU A 90 -9.01 4.60 -1.25
C LEU A 90 -8.98 3.93 0.12
N GLY A 91 -8.10 2.94 0.31
CA GLY A 91 -7.90 2.28 1.60
C GLY A 91 -9.16 1.61 2.18
N PRO A 92 -9.99 0.90 1.40
CA PRO A 92 -11.23 0.35 1.93
C PRO A 92 -10.95 -0.65 3.05
N ARG A 93 -11.85 -0.70 4.03
CA ARG A 93 -11.81 -1.72 5.07
C ARG A 93 -12.36 -3.03 4.50
N CYS A 94 -11.59 -4.09 4.64
CA CYS A 94 -11.95 -5.44 4.22
C CYS A 94 -11.67 -6.40 5.38
N GLU A 95 -12.48 -7.42 5.56
CA GLU A 95 -12.19 -8.52 6.49
C GLU A 95 -11.38 -9.62 5.79
N ASP A 96 -11.71 -9.88 4.52
CA ASP A 96 -11.03 -10.81 3.62
C ASP A 96 -10.44 -10.07 2.39
N VAL A 97 -9.31 -10.55 1.87
CA VAL A 97 -8.66 -9.97 0.69
C VAL A 97 -9.54 -10.04 -0.55
N ASN A 98 -10.38 -11.07 -0.69
CA ASN A 98 -11.27 -11.25 -1.83
C ASN A 98 -12.37 -10.17 -1.92
N GLU A 99 -12.68 -9.47 -0.83
CA GLU A 99 -13.61 -8.33 -0.88
C GLU A 99 -13.12 -7.19 -1.78
N ILE A 100 -11.83 -7.18 -2.16
CA ILE A 100 -11.29 -6.21 -3.10
C ILE A 100 -12.12 -6.15 -4.39
N PHE A 101 -12.71 -7.26 -4.81
CA PHE A 101 -13.52 -7.34 -6.02
C PHE A 101 -14.82 -6.53 -5.93
N ASP A 102 -15.35 -6.36 -4.72
CA ASP A 102 -16.58 -5.61 -4.45
C ASP A 102 -16.30 -4.16 -4.05
N LYS A 103 -15.10 -3.86 -3.52
CA LYS A 103 -14.74 -2.53 -3.01
C LYS A 103 -14.13 -1.63 -4.08
N PHE A 104 -13.53 -2.20 -5.12
CA PHE A 104 -12.92 -1.45 -6.22
C PHE A 104 -13.74 -1.62 -7.50
N ASP A 105 -14.09 -0.50 -8.13
CA ASP A 105 -14.80 -0.50 -9.41
C ASP A 105 -13.82 -0.57 -10.58
N PHE A 106 -13.41 -1.77 -10.96
CA PHE A 106 -12.46 -1.97 -12.06
C PHE A 106 -12.96 -1.42 -13.41
N GLY A 107 -14.28 -1.33 -13.61
CA GLY A 107 -14.84 -0.68 -14.80
C GLY A 107 -14.46 0.80 -14.88
N THR A 108 -14.34 1.47 -13.74
CA THR A 108 -13.82 2.84 -13.67
C THR A 108 -12.35 2.93 -14.06
N LEU A 109 -11.49 1.97 -13.69
CA LEU A 109 -10.08 1.98 -14.10
C LEU A 109 -9.93 1.87 -15.62
N GLU A 110 -10.69 0.97 -16.23
CA GLU A 110 -10.72 0.78 -17.68
C GLU A 110 -11.25 2.03 -18.38
N ALA A 111 -12.35 2.62 -17.89
CA ALA A 111 -12.89 3.87 -18.42
C ALA A 111 -11.91 5.05 -18.31
N MET A 112 -11.10 5.09 -17.25
CA MET A 112 -10.01 6.05 -17.07
C MET A 112 -8.76 5.74 -17.91
N LYS A 113 -8.77 4.65 -18.68
CA LYS A 113 -7.64 4.15 -19.49
C LYS A 113 -6.34 4.06 -18.68
N ARG A 114 -6.45 3.66 -17.42
CA ARG A 114 -5.30 3.49 -16.54
C ARG A 114 -4.67 2.12 -16.80
N THR A 115 -3.35 2.06 -16.81
CA THR A 115 -2.54 0.83 -16.87
C THR A 115 -2.58 0.02 -15.56
N GLY A 116 -3.37 0.46 -14.58
CA GLY A 116 -3.45 -0.08 -13.22
C GLY A 116 -3.43 1.05 -12.18
N CYS A 117 -3.64 0.69 -10.91
CA CYS A 117 -3.52 1.65 -9.81
C CYS A 117 -2.76 1.11 -8.60
N VAL A 118 -2.26 2.03 -7.77
CA VAL A 118 -1.72 1.70 -6.45
C VAL A 118 -2.73 1.99 -5.35
N ASP A 119 -2.93 1.06 -4.42
CA ASP A 119 -3.82 1.26 -3.27
C ASP A 119 -3.43 0.35 -2.08
N TYR A 120 -4.26 0.32 -1.04
CA TYR A 120 -4.11 -0.60 0.08
C TYR A 120 -5.48 -1.03 0.60
N ILE A 121 -5.52 -2.11 1.37
CA ILE A 121 -6.73 -2.49 2.12
C ILE A 121 -6.45 -2.46 3.61
N LEU A 122 -7.48 -2.11 4.38
CA LEU A 122 -7.37 -1.93 5.83
C LEU A 122 -8.07 -3.06 6.59
N GLY A 123 -7.36 -3.70 7.51
CA GLY A 123 -7.92 -4.65 8.46
C GLY A 123 -8.13 -6.06 7.94
N ALA A 124 -7.82 -6.33 6.66
CA ALA A 124 -7.92 -7.67 6.11
C ALA A 124 -6.97 -8.60 6.86
N LYS A 125 -7.47 -9.76 7.29
CA LYS A 125 -6.61 -10.84 7.76
C LYS A 125 -5.92 -11.45 6.52
N PRO A 126 -4.62 -11.80 6.62
CA PRO A 126 -3.94 -12.48 5.53
C PRO A 126 -4.53 -13.88 5.28
#